data_AF-A0A3A0FYS5-F1
#
_entry.id   AF-A0A3A0FYS5-F1
#
_cell.length_a   1.000
_cell.length_b   1.000
_cell.length_c   1.000
_cell.angle_alpha   90.00
_cell.angle_beta   90.00
_cell.angle_gamma   90.00
#
_symmetry.space_group_name_H-M   'P 1'
#
loop_
_entity.id
_entity.type
_entity.pdbx_description
1 polymer ?
#
loop_
_entity_poly.entity_id
_entity_poly.type
_entity_poly.pdbx_seq_one_letter_code
_entity_poly.pdbx_strand_id
1 'polypeptide(L)'
;MRIAFAFAITAALVVSGPAAQAKKKKAPPIVYSYEYAIPFTCGNDATDRSRALPGDYAVAIDIYSPRGEAHVDQRVLLTFPPGGQLPGYASDVISQTVPVGSGIQVSCDDLRGSAFLYQDPPPATTFVQGLFLLTSLTPVHVFATRTVQGVDGGLSMQTEPIGSTPVVYWGPSPEAKVTICHEPPGNAGNAHTITVGTAAWPAHQAHGDTEGACR
;
A
#
# COMPACT_ATOMS: atom_id res chain seq x y z
N MET A 1 75.21 53.43 -24.00
CA MET A 1 75.26 52.08 -24.61
C MET A 1 74.04 51.31 -24.10
N ARG A 2 73.04 51.09 -24.95
CA ARG A 2 71.72 50.53 -24.56
C ARG A 2 71.83 49.01 -24.43
N ILE A 3 71.50 48.46 -23.26
CA ILE A 3 71.38 47.01 -23.02
C ILE A 3 69.91 46.64 -23.25
N ALA A 4 69.65 45.84 -24.29
CA ALA A 4 68.33 45.28 -24.58
C ALA A 4 68.17 43.97 -23.80
N PHE A 5 67.18 43.91 -22.90
CA PHE A 5 66.74 42.67 -22.28
C PHE A 5 65.71 41.99 -23.19
N ALA A 6 66.05 40.80 -23.70
CA ALA A 6 65.13 39.94 -24.43
C ALA A 6 64.22 39.20 -23.43
N PHE A 7 62.93 39.52 -23.41
CA PHE A 7 61.93 38.73 -22.70
C PHE A 7 61.53 37.54 -23.58
N ALA A 8 61.89 36.33 -23.16
CA ALA A 8 61.36 35.10 -23.74
C ALA A 8 59.94 34.85 -23.21
N ILE A 9 58.93 34.92 -24.08
CA ILE A 9 57.55 34.57 -23.75
C ILE A 9 57.39 33.06 -23.99
N THR A 10 57.38 32.26 -22.92
CA THR A 10 56.95 30.85 -22.99
C THR A 10 55.43 30.80 -23.03
N ALA A 11 54.87 30.50 -24.20
CA ALA A 11 53.45 30.20 -24.38
C ALA A 11 53.14 28.80 -23.81
N ALA A 12 52.44 28.74 -22.68
CA ALA A 12 51.89 27.49 -22.16
C ALA A 12 50.60 27.16 -22.94
N LEU A 13 50.66 26.13 -23.78
CA LEU A 13 49.50 25.54 -24.43
C LEU A 13 48.66 24.81 -23.37
N VAL A 14 47.53 25.41 -22.99
CA VAL A 14 46.49 24.75 -22.19
C VAL A 14 45.70 23.84 -23.14
N VAL A 15 45.97 22.54 -23.09
CA VAL A 15 45.13 21.53 -23.75
C VAL A 15 43.89 21.31 -22.90
N SER A 16 42.76 21.88 -23.32
CA SER A 16 41.45 21.59 -22.73
C SER A 16 40.99 20.19 -23.17
N GLY A 17 40.99 19.23 -22.24
CA GLY A 17 40.33 17.94 -22.44
C GLY A 17 38.80 18.11 -22.46
N PRO A 18 38.03 17.23 -23.13
CA PRO A 18 36.58 17.31 -23.15
C PRO A 18 36.05 17.06 -21.74
N ALA A 19 35.29 18.02 -21.22
CA ALA A 19 34.59 17.87 -19.95
C ALA A 19 33.64 16.67 -20.04
N ALA A 20 33.91 15.62 -19.27
CA ALA A 20 32.98 14.52 -19.07
C ALA A 20 31.70 15.09 -18.47
N GLN A 21 30.62 15.14 -19.25
CA GLN A 21 29.31 15.53 -18.76
C GLN A 21 28.81 14.44 -17.80
N ALA A 22 28.91 14.71 -16.50
CA ALA A 22 28.23 13.91 -15.49
C ALA A 22 26.72 13.96 -15.77
N LYS A 23 26.12 12.84 -16.17
CA LYS A 23 24.66 12.71 -16.31
C LYS A 23 24.04 13.07 -14.96
N LYS A 24 23.31 14.18 -14.89
CA LYS A 24 22.54 14.55 -13.69
C LYS A 24 21.58 13.39 -13.39
N LYS A 25 21.77 12.71 -12.25
CA LYS A 25 20.81 11.71 -11.77
C LYS A 25 19.48 12.44 -11.56
N LYS A 26 18.47 12.06 -12.36
CA LYS A 26 17.11 12.60 -12.23
C LYS A 26 16.65 12.32 -10.81
N ALA A 27 16.15 13.33 -10.10
CA ALA A 27 15.59 13.12 -8.77
C ALA A 27 14.50 12.04 -8.85
N PRO A 28 14.41 11.13 -7.86
CA PRO A 28 13.38 10.11 -7.86
C PRO A 28 11.99 10.78 -7.92
N PRO A 29 11.04 10.17 -8.66
CA PRO A 29 9.70 10.72 -8.75
C PRO A 29 9.07 10.81 -7.36
N ILE A 30 8.40 11.92 -7.07
CA ILE A 30 7.59 12.08 -5.86
C ILE A 30 6.30 11.28 -6.09
N VAL A 31 6.06 10.27 -5.27
CA VAL A 31 4.83 9.48 -5.32
C VAL A 31 3.93 9.98 -4.19
N TYR A 32 2.75 10.47 -4.56
CA TYR A 32 1.67 10.76 -3.63
C TYR A 32 0.82 9.51 -3.48
N SER A 33 0.68 9.03 -2.25
CA SER A 33 -0.37 8.08 -1.88
C SER A 33 -1.25 8.68 -0.81
N TYR A 34 -2.51 8.27 -0.78
CA TYR A 34 -3.48 8.61 0.24
C TYR A 34 -3.54 7.44 1.21
N GLU A 35 -3.25 7.68 2.49
CA GLU A 35 -3.39 6.70 3.54
C GLU A 35 -4.57 7.05 4.43
N TYR A 36 -5.39 6.05 4.75
CA TYR A 36 -6.53 6.16 5.64
C TYR A 36 -6.31 5.14 6.76
N ALA A 37 -6.32 5.62 8.00
CA ALA A 37 -6.29 4.78 9.19
C ALA A 37 -7.69 4.72 9.80
N ILE A 38 -8.34 3.57 9.70
CA ILE A 38 -9.72 3.36 10.16
C ILE A 38 -9.68 2.51 11.44
N PRO A 39 -9.95 3.07 12.63
CA PRO A 39 -10.14 2.27 13.82
C PRO A 39 -11.36 1.37 13.66
N PHE A 40 -11.25 0.10 14.03
CA PHE A 40 -12.38 -0.83 14.00
C PHE A 40 -12.44 -1.67 15.26
N THR A 41 -13.66 -2.12 15.55
CA THR A 41 -13.99 -3.06 16.62
C THR A 41 -15.00 -4.05 16.07
N CYS A 42 -14.74 -5.34 16.18
CA CYS A 42 -15.62 -6.39 15.69
C CYS A 42 -15.81 -7.49 16.73
N GLY A 43 -17.06 -7.89 16.90
CA GLY A 43 -17.46 -9.00 17.75
C GLY A 43 -17.93 -8.60 19.14
N ASN A 44 -18.03 -9.59 20.03
CA ASN A 44 -18.66 -9.42 21.35
C ASN A 44 -17.59 -9.33 22.44
N ASP A 45 -17.54 -8.20 23.17
CA ASP A 45 -16.74 -8.08 24.38
C ASP A 45 -17.63 -8.11 25.63
N ALA A 46 -18.05 -9.32 26.03
CA ALA A 46 -18.94 -9.50 27.16
C ALA A 46 -18.27 -9.24 28.53
N THR A 47 -16.94 -9.14 28.59
CA THR A 47 -16.21 -9.32 29.86
C THR A 47 -15.15 -8.27 30.18
N ASP A 48 -14.56 -7.58 29.21
CA ASP A 48 -13.51 -6.57 29.46
C ASP A 48 -14.02 -5.13 29.34
N ARG A 49 -14.72 -4.68 30.40
CA ARG A 49 -15.23 -3.30 30.51
C ARG A 49 -14.15 -2.22 30.45
N SER A 50 -12.87 -2.58 30.56
CA SER A 50 -11.77 -1.62 30.44
C SER A 50 -11.49 -1.22 28.98
N ARG A 51 -12.00 -2.00 28.02
CA ARG A 51 -11.79 -1.78 26.57
C ARG A 51 -13.06 -1.33 25.88
N ALA A 52 -14.13 -2.10 26.05
CA ALA A 52 -15.41 -1.86 25.41
C ALA A 52 -16.55 -2.08 26.41
N LEU A 53 -17.65 -1.35 26.22
CA LEU A 53 -18.87 -1.66 26.97
C LEU A 53 -19.41 -3.02 26.50
N PRO A 54 -20.12 -3.78 27.35
CA PRO A 54 -20.71 -5.03 26.92
C PRO A 54 -21.67 -4.83 25.74
N GLY A 55 -21.47 -5.57 24.65
CA GLY A 55 -22.31 -5.52 23.46
C GLY A 55 -21.68 -6.24 22.25
N ASP A 56 -22.46 -6.34 21.19
CA ASP A 56 -22.03 -6.85 19.89
C ASP A 56 -21.60 -5.69 18.99
N TYR A 57 -20.31 -5.62 18.69
CA TYR A 57 -19.70 -4.58 17.87
C TYR A 57 -19.60 -5.02 16.42
N ALA A 58 -20.01 -4.15 15.51
CA ALA A 58 -19.79 -4.32 14.08
C ALA A 58 -19.28 -3.02 13.45
N VAL A 59 -18.48 -3.18 12.39
CA VAL A 59 -18.07 -2.08 11.53
C VAL A 59 -18.32 -2.45 10.07
N ALA A 60 -18.75 -1.47 9.29
CA ALA A 60 -18.75 -1.52 7.84
C ALA A 60 -17.91 -0.35 7.32
N ILE A 61 -16.93 -0.64 6.48
CA ILE A 61 -16.03 0.36 5.87
C ILE A 61 -16.35 0.42 4.38
N ASP A 62 -17.00 1.50 3.97
CA ASP A 62 -17.37 1.73 2.57
C ASP A 62 -16.27 2.55 1.89
N ILE A 63 -15.75 2.03 0.78
CA ILE A 63 -14.70 2.66 -0.03
C ILE A 63 -15.28 2.94 -1.41
N TYR A 64 -15.36 4.21 -1.79
CA TYR A 64 -15.95 4.66 -3.04
C TYR A 64 -14.93 5.41 -3.89
N SER A 65 -14.82 5.03 -5.17
CA SER A 65 -13.94 5.72 -6.11
C SER A 65 -14.74 6.65 -7.04
N PRO A 66 -14.67 7.98 -6.86
CA PRO A 66 -15.58 8.91 -7.54
C PRO A 66 -15.16 9.29 -8.97
N ARG A 67 -13.85 9.29 -9.27
CA ARG A 67 -13.30 10.00 -10.44
C ARG A 67 -12.35 9.19 -11.30
N GLY A 68 -11.92 8.02 -10.84
CA GLY A 68 -11.03 7.14 -11.58
C GLY A 68 -11.09 5.73 -11.03
N GLU A 69 -10.44 4.80 -11.71
CA GLU A 69 -10.13 3.53 -11.08
C GLU A 69 -9.14 3.76 -9.92
N ALA A 70 -9.37 3.14 -8.78
CA ALA A 70 -8.51 3.21 -7.62
C ALA A 70 -7.89 1.84 -7.34
N HIS A 71 -6.57 1.75 -7.40
CA HIS A 71 -5.84 0.62 -6.84
C HIS A 71 -5.64 0.88 -5.35
N VAL A 72 -6.20 -0.02 -4.54
CA VAL A 72 -6.16 0.10 -3.09
C VAL A 72 -5.41 -1.06 -2.48
N ASP A 73 -4.53 -0.75 -1.54
CA ASP A 73 -3.86 -1.73 -0.70
C ASP A 73 -4.47 -1.67 0.69
N GLN A 74 -4.77 -2.84 1.25
CA GLN A 74 -5.52 -3.00 2.48
C GLN A 74 -4.77 -3.90 3.44
N ARG A 75 -4.75 -3.56 4.72
CA ARG A 75 -4.21 -4.43 5.77
C ARG A 75 -4.83 -4.14 7.13
N VAL A 76 -4.83 -5.14 7.99
CA VAL A 76 -5.29 -5.05 9.37
C VAL A 76 -4.10 -5.02 10.32
N LEU A 77 -4.13 -4.11 11.29
CA LEU A 77 -3.21 -4.06 12.42
C LEU A 77 -4.01 -4.23 13.71
N LEU A 78 -3.93 -5.40 14.34
CA LEU A 78 -4.59 -5.65 15.60
C LEU A 78 -3.88 -4.90 16.73
N THR A 79 -4.68 -4.22 17.55
CA THR A 79 -4.27 -3.68 18.85
C THR A 79 -4.81 -4.55 19.98
N PHE A 80 -5.74 -5.46 19.69
CA PHE A 80 -6.20 -6.50 20.59
C PHE A 80 -6.65 -7.75 19.81
N PRO A 81 -6.23 -8.96 20.24
CA PRO A 81 -5.15 -9.28 21.19
C PRO A 81 -3.75 -8.94 20.61
N PRO A 82 -2.66 -8.88 21.42
CA PRO A 82 -2.50 -9.35 22.81
C PRO A 82 -2.94 -8.36 23.91
N GLY A 83 -3.23 -7.09 23.58
CA GLY A 83 -3.48 -6.07 24.59
C GLY A 83 -2.21 -5.65 25.35
N GLY A 84 -2.37 -5.00 26.51
CA GLY A 84 -1.23 -4.60 27.35
C GLY A 84 -0.26 -3.59 26.72
N GLN A 85 -0.70 -2.79 25.74
CA GLN A 85 0.13 -1.88 24.93
C GLN A 85 1.22 -2.59 24.11
N LEU A 86 1.10 -3.90 23.89
CA LEU A 86 1.95 -4.64 22.98
C LEU A 86 1.37 -4.59 21.56
N PRO A 87 2.22 -4.53 20.51
CA PRO A 87 1.73 -4.63 19.14
C PRO A 87 1.06 -6.00 18.93
N GLY A 88 -0.10 -5.99 18.29
CA GLY A 88 -0.76 -7.21 17.86
C GLY A 88 -0.35 -7.66 16.48
N TYR A 89 -1.10 -8.62 15.96
CA TYR A 89 -0.90 -9.16 14.62
C TYR A 89 -1.08 -8.09 13.55
N ALA A 90 -0.25 -8.13 12.52
CA ALA A 90 -0.39 -7.32 11.32
C ALA A 90 -0.57 -8.24 10.12
N SER A 91 -1.64 -8.05 9.36
CA SER A 91 -1.89 -8.84 8.16
C SER A 91 -0.91 -8.49 7.05
N ASP A 92 -0.80 -9.42 6.10
CA ASP A 92 -0.26 -9.12 4.78
C ASP A 92 -1.13 -8.06 4.07
N VAL A 93 -0.54 -7.46 3.03
CA VAL A 93 -1.23 -6.48 2.19
C VAL A 93 -2.11 -7.21 1.18
N ILE A 94 -3.37 -6.81 1.12
CA ILE A 94 -4.33 -7.25 0.11
C ILE A 94 -4.53 -6.09 -0.86
N SER A 95 -4.18 -6.32 -2.12
CA SER A 95 -4.35 -5.34 -3.19
C SER A 95 -5.60 -5.66 -3.99
N GLN A 96 -6.39 -4.64 -4.31
CA GLN A 96 -7.52 -4.77 -5.22
C GLN A 96 -7.82 -3.47 -5.95
N THR A 97 -8.70 -3.56 -6.94
CA THR A 97 -9.09 -2.44 -7.78
C THR A 97 -10.55 -2.09 -7.54
N VAL A 98 -10.83 -0.81 -7.29
CA VAL A 98 -12.18 -0.25 -7.18
C VAL A 98 -12.46 0.52 -8.47
N PRO A 99 -13.34 0.00 -9.35
CA PRO A 99 -13.71 0.69 -10.58
C PRO A 99 -14.26 2.10 -10.35
N VAL A 100 -14.10 2.97 -11.35
CA VAL A 100 -14.66 4.31 -11.31
C VAL A 100 -16.18 4.29 -11.11
N GLY A 101 -16.68 5.15 -10.22
CA GLY A 101 -18.10 5.26 -9.92
C GLY A 101 -18.66 4.09 -9.11
N SER A 102 -17.81 3.16 -8.66
CA SER A 102 -18.20 2.03 -7.83
C SER A 102 -17.64 2.13 -6.42
N GLY A 103 -18.18 1.32 -5.52
CA GLY A 103 -17.66 1.17 -4.18
C GLY A 103 -17.67 -0.28 -3.73
N ILE A 104 -16.84 -0.55 -2.74
CA ILE A 104 -16.74 -1.84 -2.05
C ILE A 104 -17.00 -1.61 -0.56
N GLN A 105 -17.45 -2.64 0.13
CA GLN A 105 -17.60 -2.61 1.58
C GLN A 105 -16.71 -3.67 2.21
N VAL A 106 -16.04 -3.31 3.30
CA VAL A 106 -15.32 -4.25 4.17
C VAL A 106 -16.14 -4.40 5.45
N SER A 107 -16.56 -5.64 5.73
CA SER A 107 -17.37 -6.01 6.89
C SER A 107 -16.52 -6.62 8.01
N CYS A 108 -17.13 -6.85 9.18
CA CYS A 108 -16.46 -7.61 10.23
C CYS A 108 -16.14 -9.06 9.84
N ASP A 109 -16.93 -9.68 8.97
CA ASP A 109 -16.65 -11.03 8.49
C ASP A 109 -15.42 -11.03 7.58
N ASP A 110 -15.22 -9.98 6.78
CA ASP A 110 -14.00 -9.81 5.98
C ASP A 110 -12.79 -9.58 6.90
N LEU A 111 -12.91 -8.61 7.82
CA LEU A 111 -11.82 -8.24 8.75
C LEU A 111 -11.39 -9.41 9.64
N ARG A 112 -12.29 -10.33 9.96
CA ARG A 112 -12.01 -11.54 10.76
C ARG A 112 -11.77 -12.78 9.91
N GLY A 113 -12.04 -12.68 8.62
CA GLY A 113 -11.95 -13.75 7.67
C GLY A 113 -10.51 -14.11 7.38
N SER A 114 -10.35 -15.17 6.61
CA SER A 114 -9.05 -15.71 6.26
C SER A 114 -8.19 -14.76 5.43
N ALA A 115 -8.82 -13.83 4.71
CA ALA A 115 -8.12 -12.83 3.92
C ALA A 115 -7.22 -11.93 4.79
N PHE A 116 -7.71 -11.45 5.94
CA PHE A 116 -6.98 -10.53 6.81
C PHE A 116 -6.41 -11.17 8.07
N LEU A 117 -7.14 -12.08 8.72
CA LEU A 117 -6.81 -12.58 10.06
C LEU A 117 -6.75 -14.10 10.13
N TYR A 118 -6.52 -14.82 9.02
CA TYR A 118 -6.24 -16.25 9.12
C TYR A 118 -5.03 -16.48 10.01
N GLN A 119 -5.27 -17.04 11.19
CA GLN A 119 -4.25 -17.55 12.07
C GLN A 119 -4.50 -19.06 12.21
N ASP A 120 -3.43 -19.83 12.17
CA ASP A 120 -3.45 -21.25 12.51
C ASP A 120 -2.66 -21.43 13.82
N PRO A 121 -3.31 -21.61 14.99
CA PRO A 121 -4.77 -21.68 15.20
C PRO A 121 -5.47 -20.30 15.23
N PRO A 122 -6.80 -20.22 15.00
CA PRO A 122 -7.55 -18.96 15.02
C PRO A 122 -7.45 -18.25 16.38
N PRO A 123 -7.59 -16.92 16.45
CA PRO A 123 -7.63 -16.22 17.72
C PRO A 123 -8.75 -16.79 18.61
N ALA A 124 -8.43 -17.13 19.86
CA ALA A 124 -9.40 -17.69 20.82
C ALA A 124 -10.51 -16.69 21.24
N THR A 125 -10.49 -15.48 20.69
CA THR A 125 -11.41 -14.38 21.02
C THR A 125 -12.33 -14.11 19.83
N THR A 126 -13.62 -13.98 20.13
CA THR A 126 -14.60 -13.47 19.18
C THR A 126 -14.61 -11.96 19.12
N PHE A 127 -13.73 -11.26 19.84
CA PHE A 127 -13.58 -9.82 19.83
C PHE A 127 -12.19 -9.43 19.33
N VAL A 128 -12.14 -8.57 18.32
CA VAL A 128 -10.90 -8.00 17.78
C VAL A 128 -11.04 -6.49 17.64
N GLN A 129 -9.94 -5.80 17.89
CA GLN A 129 -9.85 -4.36 17.72
C GLN A 129 -8.53 -4.02 17.06
N GLY A 130 -8.54 -3.00 16.21
CA GLY A 130 -7.34 -2.59 15.49
C GLY A 130 -7.55 -1.40 14.57
N LEU A 131 -6.61 -1.28 13.64
CA LEU A 131 -6.67 -0.36 12.52
C LEU A 131 -6.82 -1.16 11.23
N PHE A 132 -7.78 -0.78 10.41
CA PHE A 132 -7.78 -1.10 9.00
C PHE A 132 -7.04 0.03 8.29
N LEU A 133 -5.90 -0.30 7.69
CA LEU A 133 -5.12 0.64 6.89
C LEU A 133 -5.47 0.44 5.43
N LEU A 134 -5.86 1.54 4.78
CA LEU A 134 -6.11 1.61 3.35
C LEU A 134 -5.11 2.59 2.75
N THR A 135 -4.39 2.19 1.72
CA THR A 135 -3.63 3.12 0.88
C THR A 135 -4.16 3.10 -0.54
N SER A 136 -4.06 4.25 -1.22
CA SER A 136 -4.48 4.39 -2.60
C SER A 136 -3.61 5.42 -3.31
N LEU A 137 -3.32 5.20 -4.59
CA LEU A 137 -2.61 6.19 -5.42
C LEU A 137 -3.53 7.34 -5.87
N THR A 138 -4.85 7.10 -5.91
CA THR A 138 -5.87 8.10 -6.23
C THR A 138 -6.77 8.34 -5.01
N PRO A 139 -7.26 9.57 -4.79
CA PRO A 139 -8.12 9.83 -3.64
C PRO A 139 -9.44 9.08 -3.78
N VAL A 140 -9.80 8.35 -2.73
CA VAL A 140 -11.10 7.67 -2.58
C VAL A 140 -11.89 8.30 -1.43
N HIS A 141 -13.22 8.13 -1.45
CA HIS A 141 -14.06 8.45 -0.30
C HIS A 141 -14.16 7.21 0.58
N VAL A 142 -13.94 7.39 1.88
CA VAL A 142 -14.05 6.31 2.86
C VAL A 142 -15.04 6.73 3.92
N PHE A 143 -15.98 5.84 4.24
CA PHE A 143 -16.92 6.00 5.34
C PHE A 143 -16.81 4.79 6.26
N ALA A 144 -16.87 5.02 7.56
CA ALA A 144 -16.97 3.95 8.55
C ALA A 144 -18.32 4.05 9.25
N THR A 145 -19.12 3.00 9.17
CA THR A 145 -20.34 2.83 9.96
C THR A 145 -20.03 1.90 11.12
N ARG A 146 -20.13 2.41 12.35
CA ARG A 146 -19.95 1.66 13.59
C ARG A 146 -21.31 1.35 14.16
N THR A 147 -21.56 0.08 14.44
CA THR A 147 -22.79 -0.40 15.03
C THR A 147 -22.48 -1.13 16.33
N VAL A 148 -23.25 -0.85 17.38
CA VAL A 148 -23.18 -1.57 18.64
C VAL A 148 -24.58 -1.99 19.02
N GLN A 149 -24.78 -3.29 19.25
CA GLN A 149 -25.96 -3.80 19.93
C GLN A 149 -25.65 -3.97 21.42
N GLY A 150 -26.32 -3.21 22.26
CA GLY A 150 -26.22 -3.33 23.70
C GLY A 150 -26.83 -4.65 24.21
N VAL A 151 -26.48 -5.02 25.44
CA VAL A 151 -27.00 -6.23 26.10
C VAL A 151 -28.53 -6.24 26.32
N ASP A 152 -29.15 -5.07 26.26
CA ASP A 152 -30.61 -4.88 26.30
C ASP A 152 -31.27 -5.01 24.92
N GLY A 153 -30.48 -5.28 23.87
CA GLY A 153 -30.91 -5.33 22.48
C GLY A 153 -30.98 -3.96 21.80
N GLY A 154 -30.66 -2.87 22.51
CA GLY A 154 -30.65 -1.53 21.95
C GLY A 154 -29.57 -1.37 20.88
N LEU A 155 -29.89 -0.68 19.79
CA LEU A 155 -28.98 -0.46 18.67
C LEU A 155 -28.48 0.99 18.65
N SER A 156 -27.17 1.16 18.60
CA SER A 156 -26.52 2.44 18.32
C SER A 156 -25.72 2.33 17.03
N MET A 157 -25.86 3.33 16.16
CA MET A 157 -25.15 3.38 14.88
C MET A 157 -24.61 4.79 14.64
N GLN A 158 -23.36 4.88 14.24
CA GLN A 158 -22.70 6.13 13.85
C GLN A 158 -21.95 5.92 12.53
N THR A 159 -22.17 6.81 11.57
CA THR A 159 -21.43 6.85 10.31
C THR A 159 -20.59 8.11 10.25
N GLU A 160 -19.32 7.96 9.89
CA GLU A 160 -18.36 9.06 9.79
C GLU A 160 -17.51 8.95 8.52
N PRO A 161 -17.21 10.08 7.84
CA PRO A 161 -16.20 10.09 6.78
C PRO A 161 -14.80 9.95 7.38
N ILE A 162 -13.93 9.19 6.72
CA ILE A 162 -12.54 9.02 7.13
C ILE A 162 -11.64 9.91 6.27
N GLY A 163 -10.87 10.77 6.95
CA GLY A 163 -9.89 11.63 6.31
C GLY A 163 -8.68 10.85 5.80
N SER A 164 -8.16 11.25 4.64
CA SER A 164 -6.88 10.77 4.14
C SER A 164 -5.72 11.60 4.66
N THR A 165 -4.58 10.97 4.90
CA THR A 165 -3.29 11.62 5.04
C THR A 165 -2.50 11.44 3.74
N PRO A 166 -2.02 12.52 3.10
CA PRO A 166 -1.13 12.39 1.96
C PRO A 166 0.24 11.92 2.47
N VAL A 167 0.66 10.75 2.02
CA VAL A 167 1.98 10.20 2.29
C VAL A 167 2.86 10.48 1.08
N VAL A 168 4.02 11.08 1.34
CA VAL A 168 5.03 11.39 0.32
C VAL A 168 6.18 10.40 0.47
N TYR A 169 6.33 9.49 -0.49
CA TYR A 169 7.48 8.60 -0.53
C TYR A 169 8.64 9.25 -1.28
N TRP A 170 9.81 9.26 -0.64
CA TRP A 170 11.08 9.61 -1.26
C TRP A 170 11.82 8.32 -1.64
N GLY A 171 11.48 7.76 -2.79
CA GLY A 171 12.01 6.49 -3.28
C GLY A 171 11.26 6.02 -4.51
N PRO A 172 11.68 4.93 -5.18
CA PRO A 172 10.82 4.29 -6.16
C PRO A 172 9.50 3.92 -5.48
N SER A 173 8.37 4.22 -6.13
CA SER A 173 7.04 3.75 -5.70
C SER A 173 7.15 2.28 -5.28
N PRO A 174 6.44 1.82 -4.24
CA PRO A 174 6.00 0.45 -4.24
C PRO A 174 5.13 0.31 -5.50
N GLU A 175 5.73 -0.07 -6.63
CA GLU A 175 4.96 -0.45 -7.80
C GLU A 175 4.17 -1.68 -7.37
N ALA A 176 2.85 -1.62 -7.49
CA ALA A 176 2.03 -2.82 -7.47
C ALA A 176 2.70 -3.83 -8.38
N LYS A 177 2.88 -5.06 -7.92
CA LYS A 177 3.58 -6.08 -8.68
C LYS A 177 2.64 -7.21 -9.05
N VAL A 178 2.84 -7.76 -10.23
CA VAL A 178 2.17 -8.96 -10.69
C VAL A 178 3.20 -10.08 -10.83
N THR A 179 2.83 -11.27 -10.37
CA THR A 179 3.62 -12.48 -10.62
C THR A 179 3.22 -13.04 -11.97
N ILE A 180 4.19 -13.33 -12.82
CA ILE A 180 3.98 -13.83 -14.18
C ILE A 180 4.90 -15.01 -14.47
N CYS A 181 4.46 -15.89 -15.37
CA CYS A 181 5.32 -16.85 -16.03
C CYS A 181 5.89 -16.18 -17.27
N HIS A 182 7.18 -15.85 -17.22
CA HIS A 182 7.87 -15.16 -18.29
C HIS A 182 8.48 -16.16 -19.28
N GLU A 183 8.10 -16.06 -20.55
CA GLU A 183 8.61 -16.86 -21.66
C GLU A 183 9.46 -15.97 -22.58
N PRO A 184 10.81 -16.03 -22.50
CA PRO A 184 11.66 -15.14 -23.27
C PRO A 184 11.46 -15.29 -24.80
N PRO A 185 11.33 -14.18 -25.55
CA PRO A 185 11.22 -14.23 -27.00
C PRO A 185 12.36 -15.03 -27.64
N GLY A 186 12.01 -16.04 -28.45
CA GLY A 186 12.98 -16.90 -29.12
C GLY A 186 13.61 -18.00 -28.25
N ASN A 187 13.23 -18.10 -26.96
CA ASN A 187 13.65 -19.18 -26.07
C ASN A 187 12.55 -19.57 -25.08
N ALA A 188 11.41 -20.05 -25.60
CA ALA A 188 10.27 -20.50 -24.80
C ALA A 188 10.63 -21.63 -23.80
N GLY A 189 11.69 -22.41 -24.07
CA GLY A 189 12.18 -23.45 -23.16
C GLY A 189 12.81 -22.91 -21.88
N ASN A 190 13.03 -21.60 -21.77
CA ASN A 190 13.55 -20.94 -20.57
C ASN A 190 12.45 -20.16 -19.82
N ALA A 191 11.24 -20.70 -19.80
CA ALA A 191 10.13 -20.16 -19.03
C ALA A 191 10.48 -20.14 -17.54
N HIS A 192 10.24 -19.01 -16.86
CA HIS A 192 10.49 -18.89 -15.42
C HIS A 192 9.57 -17.87 -14.77
N THR A 193 9.26 -18.11 -13.49
CA THR A 193 8.41 -17.22 -12.70
C THR A 193 9.20 -15.97 -12.29
N ILE A 194 8.63 -14.80 -12.58
CA ILE A 194 9.15 -13.51 -12.13
C ILE A 194 8.04 -12.65 -11.55
N THR A 195 8.44 -11.61 -10.83
CA THR A 195 7.53 -10.60 -10.30
C THR A 195 7.89 -9.24 -10.91
N VAL A 196 6.98 -8.68 -11.70
CA VAL A 196 7.19 -7.42 -12.43
C VAL A 196 6.26 -6.33 -11.90
N GLY A 197 6.60 -5.06 -12.12
CA GLY A 197 5.65 -3.97 -11.87
C GLY A 197 4.42 -4.11 -12.77
N THR A 198 3.23 -3.79 -12.25
CA THR A 198 1.96 -3.93 -12.98
C THR A 198 1.96 -3.13 -14.29
N ALA A 199 2.67 -2.00 -14.32
CA ALA A 199 2.85 -1.20 -15.53
C ALA A 199 3.63 -1.93 -16.66
N ALA A 200 4.44 -2.93 -16.32
CA ALA A 200 5.15 -3.76 -17.29
C ALA A 200 4.29 -4.90 -17.85
N TRP A 201 3.18 -5.25 -17.18
CA TRP A 201 2.33 -6.38 -17.57
C TRP A 201 1.86 -6.33 -19.03
N PRO A 202 1.32 -5.23 -19.57
CA PRO A 202 0.88 -5.20 -20.97
C PRO A 202 2.01 -5.51 -21.97
N ALA A 203 3.25 -5.14 -21.66
CA ALA A 203 4.39 -5.41 -22.52
C ALA A 203 4.82 -6.88 -22.45
N HIS A 204 4.81 -7.47 -21.25
CA HIS A 204 5.06 -8.89 -21.01
C HIS A 204 3.99 -9.76 -21.68
N GLN A 205 2.72 -9.43 -21.49
CA GLN A 205 1.58 -10.10 -22.12
C GLN A 205 1.66 -10.05 -23.66
N ALA A 206 2.08 -8.91 -24.23
CA ALA A 206 2.15 -8.74 -25.68
C ALA A 206 3.17 -9.66 -26.38
N HIS A 207 4.11 -10.26 -25.65
CA HIS A 207 5.08 -11.21 -26.21
C HIS A 207 4.98 -12.63 -25.67
N GLY A 208 3.88 -12.98 -24.98
CA GLY A 208 3.53 -14.36 -24.67
C GLY A 208 3.52 -14.74 -23.19
N ASP A 209 3.86 -13.81 -22.28
CA ASP A 209 3.84 -14.11 -20.84
C ASP A 209 2.41 -14.32 -20.31
N THR A 210 2.29 -15.13 -19.26
CA THR A 210 1.00 -15.43 -18.61
C THR A 210 0.98 -14.96 -17.16
N GLU A 211 -0.18 -14.52 -16.69
CA GLU A 211 -0.36 -14.11 -15.29
C GLU A 211 -0.36 -15.33 -14.36
N GLY A 212 0.38 -15.25 -13.25
CA GLY A 212 0.60 -16.34 -12.30
C GLY A 212 1.99 -16.99 -12.41
N ALA A 213 2.28 -17.97 -11.57
CA ALA A 213 3.53 -18.73 -11.65
C ALA A 213 3.53 -19.70 -12.85
N CYS A 214 4.72 -20.09 -13.34
CA CYS A 214 4.84 -21.14 -14.34
C CYS A 214 4.27 -22.48 -13.86
N ARG A 215 3.72 -23.26 -14.80
CA ARG A 215 3.10 -24.58 -14.57
C ARG A 215 3.99 -25.72 -14.99
#